data_AF-A0AAE2EKS9-F1
#
_entry.id   AF-A0AAE2EKS9-F1
#
_cell.length_a   1.000
_cell.length_b   1.000
_cell.length_c   1.000
_cell.angle_alpha   90.00
_cell.angle_beta   90.00
_cell.angle_gamma   90.00
#
_symmetry.space_group_name_H-M   'P 1'
#
loop_
_entity.id
_entity.type
_entity.pdbx_description
1 polymer ?
#
loop_
_entity_poly.entity_id
_entity_poly.type
_entity_poly.pdbx_seq_one_letter_code
_entity_poly.pdbx_strand_id
1 'polypeptide(L)'
;MAAYKDLAILVQKEALKAIQQSNSSTKQTLIKTGEDHVETDVYDAYDPLVYERTHELKSSFVTENEVNGISLDNICEDDGRDVATIVETGQGYQFPDEHGYGYGKPRPFMANTAESLKDGRLVEAVSRDVNRLGHKTIK
;
A
#
# COMPACT_ATOMS: atom_id res chain seq x y z
N MET A 1 3.93 -15.27 35.29
CA MET A 1 3.71 -14.21 34.29
C MET A 1 4.86 -14.03 33.28
N ALA A 2 6.12 -14.38 33.60
CA ALA A 2 7.25 -14.25 32.65
C ALA A 2 7.13 -15.14 31.41
N ALA A 3 6.80 -16.44 31.58
CA ALA A 3 6.72 -17.40 30.46
C ALA A 3 5.72 -17.04 29.35
N TYR A 4 4.61 -16.37 29.69
CA TYR A 4 3.61 -15.94 28.69
C TYR A 4 4.13 -14.78 27.83
N LYS A 5 4.88 -13.85 28.43
CA LYS A 5 5.49 -12.73 27.69
C LYS A 5 6.56 -13.24 26.73
N ASP A 6 7.39 -14.17 27.18
CA ASP A 6 8.44 -14.76 26.33
C ASP A 6 7.84 -15.54 25.15
N LEU A 7 6.75 -16.28 25.38
CA LEU A 7 6.02 -16.98 24.32
C LEU A 7 5.43 -16.00 23.30
N ALA A 8 4.78 -14.92 23.75
CA ALA A 8 4.22 -13.90 22.87
C ALA A 8 5.29 -13.25 21.98
N ILE A 9 6.48 -12.98 22.55
CA ILE A 9 7.62 -12.44 21.80
C ILE A 9 8.11 -13.43 20.74
N LEU A 10 8.19 -14.73 21.05
CA LEU A 10 8.59 -15.74 20.07
C LEU A 10 7.58 -15.85 18.93
N VAL A 11 6.29 -15.86 19.24
CA VAL A 11 5.23 -15.89 18.22
C VAL A 11 5.29 -14.65 17.33
N GLN A 12 5.48 -13.46 17.92
CA GLN A 12 5.61 -12.22 17.17
C GLN A 12 6.84 -12.25 16.25
N LYS A 13 8.00 -12.72 16.73
CA LYS A 13 9.22 -12.83 15.92
C LYS A 13 9.05 -13.75 14.72
N GLU A 14 8.45 -14.92 14.91
CA GLU A 14 8.21 -15.84 13.80
C GLU A 14 7.16 -15.29 12.81
N ALA A 15 6.12 -14.61 13.30
CA ALA A 15 5.16 -13.93 12.43
C ALA A 15 5.82 -12.81 11.60
N LEU A 16 6.67 -11.98 12.23
CA LEU A 16 7.44 -10.94 11.53
C LEU A 16 8.35 -11.55 10.46
N LYS A 17 9.09 -12.60 10.81
CA LYS A 17 9.94 -13.32 9.86
C LYS A 17 9.13 -13.84 8.66
N ALA A 18 7.92 -14.35 8.89
CA ALA A 18 7.05 -14.87 7.84
C ALA A 18 6.64 -13.79 6.84
N ILE A 19 6.16 -12.64 7.33
CA ILE A 19 5.69 -11.56 6.47
C ILE A 19 6.85 -10.83 5.76
N GLN A 20 8.05 -10.85 6.34
CA GLN A 20 9.21 -10.14 5.80
C GLN A 20 9.95 -10.88 4.67
N GLN A 21 9.53 -12.12 4.35
CA GLN A 21 10.08 -12.88 3.23
C GLN A 21 9.89 -12.17 1.88
N SER A 22 10.77 -12.42 0.92
CA SER A 22 10.69 -11.84 -0.43
C SER A 22 9.43 -12.27 -1.20
N ASN A 23 8.92 -13.47 -0.93
CA ASN A 23 7.71 -14.03 -1.54
C ASN A 23 6.47 -13.91 -0.64
N SER A 24 6.44 -12.91 0.25
CA SER A 24 5.32 -12.70 1.17
C SER A 24 4.01 -12.39 0.44
N SER A 25 2.97 -13.15 0.79
CA SER A 25 1.59 -12.89 0.39
C SER A 25 1.05 -11.61 1.03
N THR A 26 1.53 -11.25 2.23
CA THR A 26 1.19 -9.97 2.88
C THR A 26 1.67 -8.80 2.02
N LYS A 27 2.94 -8.78 1.60
CA LYS A 27 3.50 -7.75 0.71
C LYS A 27 2.75 -7.65 -0.62
N GLN A 28 2.48 -8.80 -1.25
CA GLN A 28 1.71 -8.85 -2.49
C GLN A 28 0.28 -8.29 -2.32
N THR A 29 -0.36 -8.56 -1.18
CA THR A 29 -1.71 -8.06 -0.89
C THR A 29 -1.70 -6.54 -0.67
N LEU A 30 -0.67 -6.01 0.00
CA LEU A 30 -0.47 -4.57 0.17
C LEU A 30 -0.32 -3.87 -1.18
N ILE A 31 0.64 -4.32 -2.00
CA ILE A 31 0.94 -3.76 -3.33
C ILE A 31 -0.31 -3.80 -4.20
N LYS A 32 -0.95 -4.97 -4.34
CA LYS A 32 -2.13 -5.12 -5.19
C LYS A 32 -3.27 -4.20 -4.74
N THR A 33 -3.51 -4.06 -3.44
CA THR A 33 -4.57 -3.17 -2.96
C THR A 33 -4.25 -1.71 -3.29
N GLY A 34 -2.99 -1.29 -3.19
CA GLY A 34 -2.55 0.03 -3.65
C GLY A 34 -2.72 0.23 -5.16
N GLU A 35 -2.32 -0.75 -5.96
CA GLU A 35 -2.49 -0.74 -7.42
C GLU A 35 -3.96 -0.62 -7.84
N ASP A 36 -4.85 -1.36 -7.17
CA ASP A 36 -6.29 -1.32 -7.41
C ASP A 36 -6.85 0.07 -7.10
N HIS A 37 -6.44 0.71 -6.00
CA HIS A 37 -6.88 2.08 -5.66
C HIS A 37 -6.28 3.15 -6.57
N VAL A 38 -5.06 2.99 -7.07
CA VAL A 38 -4.55 3.90 -8.11
C VAL A 38 -5.43 3.81 -9.36
N GLU A 39 -5.80 2.60 -9.77
CA GLU A 39 -6.69 2.45 -10.92
C GLU A 39 -8.04 3.16 -10.68
N THR A 40 -8.72 2.82 -9.59
CA THR A 40 -10.10 3.29 -9.37
C THR A 40 -10.17 4.76 -8.96
N ASP A 41 -9.29 5.17 -8.05
CA ASP A 41 -9.39 6.49 -7.42
C ASP A 41 -8.66 7.55 -8.23
N VAL A 42 -7.68 7.15 -9.06
CA VAL A 42 -6.85 8.08 -9.81
C VAL A 42 -7.15 8.04 -11.30
N TYR A 43 -7.07 6.88 -11.95
CA TYR A 43 -7.17 6.79 -13.41
C TYR A 43 -8.62 6.74 -13.90
N ASP A 44 -9.46 5.87 -13.33
CA ASP A 44 -10.88 5.77 -13.71
C ASP A 44 -11.66 7.04 -13.35
N ALA A 45 -11.25 7.73 -12.28
CA ALA A 45 -11.81 9.01 -11.85
C ALA A 45 -11.28 10.23 -12.62
N TYR A 46 -10.46 10.01 -13.66
CA TYR A 46 -9.79 11.06 -14.42
C TYR A 46 -10.15 10.96 -15.90
N ASP A 47 -10.88 11.96 -16.39
CA ASP A 47 -11.33 12.08 -17.79
C ASP A 47 -10.59 13.26 -18.46
N PRO A 48 -9.39 13.04 -19.03
CA PRO A 48 -8.57 14.13 -19.53
C PRO A 48 -9.07 14.67 -20.87
N LEU A 49 -9.09 16.00 -20.98
CA LEU A 49 -9.27 16.69 -22.27
C LEU A 49 -7.93 17.07 -22.93
N VAL A 50 -6.85 17.17 -22.15
CA VAL A 50 -5.58 17.78 -22.59
C VAL A 50 -4.34 16.98 -22.20
N TYR A 51 -4.36 16.26 -21.07
CA TYR A 51 -3.17 15.59 -20.54
C TYR A 51 -3.45 14.15 -20.11
N GLU A 52 -2.84 13.19 -20.82
CA GLU A 52 -2.81 11.78 -20.43
C GLU A 52 -1.73 11.54 -19.37
N ARG A 53 -2.04 10.71 -18.36
CA ARG A 53 -1.09 10.35 -17.29
C ARG A 53 -0.15 9.23 -17.77
N THR A 54 1.08 9.19 -17.25
CA THR A 54 2.09 8.19 -17.63
C THR A 54 1.78 6.75 -17.18
N HIS A 55 0.77 6.59 -16.33
CA HIS A 55 0.39 5.35 -15.64
C HIS A 55 1.43 4.78 -14.65
N GLU A 56 2.58 5.45 -14.47
CA GLU A 56 3.69 4.97 -13.65
C GLU A 56 3.35 4.88 -12.16
N LEU A 57 2.48 5.77 -11.64
CA LEU A 57 2.04 5.79 -10.24
C LEU A 57 1.54 4.41 -9.79
N LYS A 58 0.89 3.64 -10.67
CA LYS A 58 0.37 2.31 -10.34
C LYS A 58 1.49 1.30 -10.09
N SER A 59 2.58 1.37 -10.86
CA SER A 59 3.70 0.43 -10.75
C SER A 59 4.78 0.82 -9.73
N SER A 60 4.65 1.97 -9.08
CA SER A 60 5.68 2.55 -8.20
C SER A 60 5.53 2.18 -6.72
N PHE A 61 4.78 1.12 -6.39
CA PHE A 61 4.67 0.65 -5.01
C PHE A 61 5.91 -0.12 -4.56
N VAL A 62 6.36 0.17 -3.35
CA VAL A 62 7.45 -0.54 -2.68
C VAL A 62 7.04 -0.95 -1.27
N THR A 63 7.62 -2.04 -0.78
CA THR A 63 7.43 -2.47 0.60
C THR A 63 8.77 -2.61 1.29
N GLU A 64 8.90 -2.06 2.49
CA GLU A 64 10.11 -2.20 3.30
C GLU A 64 9.87 -3.05 4.54
N ASN A 65 10.92 -3.71 5.01
CA ASN A 65 10.87 -4.48 6.25
C ASN A 65 11.14 -3.53 7.43
N GLU A 66 10.15 -3.38 8.30
CA GLU A 66 10.26 -2.56 9.50
C GLU A 66 10.57 -3.40 10.73
N VAL A 67 11.11 -2.78 11.79
CA VAL A 67 11.42 -3.48 13.04
C VAL A 67 10.20 -4.21 13.62
N ASN A 68 9.00 -3.64 13.43
CA ASN A 68 7.73 -4.14 13.94
C ASN A 68 6.74 -4.57 12.85
N GLY A 69 7.17 -4.69 11.58
CA GLY A 69 6.25 -5.06 10.51
C GLY A 69 6.79 -4.83 9.11
N ILE A 70 5.93 -4.26 8.28
CA ILE A 70 6.17 -3.93 6.87
C ILE A 70 5.48 -2.59 6.60
N SER A 71 6.14 -1.72 5.85
CA SER A 71 5.59 -0.49 5.29
C SER A 71 5.21 -0.69 3.81
N LEU A 72 4.28 0.13 3.32
CA LEU A 72 3.91 0.23 1.91
C LEU A 72 3.98 1.72 1.55
N ASP A 73 4.81 2.03 0.57
CA ASP A 73 4.98 3.39 0.05
C ASP A 73 4.83 3.40 -1.48
N ASN A 74 4.62 4.58 -2.03
CA ASN A 74 4.64 4.81 -3.47
C ASN A 74 5.74 5.83 -3.79
N ILE A 75 6.73 5.43 -4.58
CA ILE A 75 7.94 6.21 -4.86
C ILE A 75 7.91 6.88 -6.24
N CYS A 76 6.71 7.11 -6.80
CA CYS A 76 6.58 7.79 -8.09
C CYS A 76 7.09 9.23 -7.97
N GLU A 77 8.11 9.54 -8.76
CA GLU A 77 8.74 10.86 -8.82
C GLU A 77 8.74 11.36 -10.28
N ASP A 78 8.44 12.64 -10.47
CA ASP A 78 8.51 13.33 -11.76
C ASP A 78 9.24 14.66 -11.58
N ASP A 79 10.37 14.83 -12.25
CA ASP A 79 11.25 16.01 -12.13
C ASP A 79 11.54 16.44 -10.67
N GLY A 80 11.82 15.47 -9.78
CA GLY A 80 12.10 15.71 -8.36
C GLY A 80 10.87 16.00 -7.50
N ARG A 81 9.67 15.77 -8.03
CA ARG A 81 8.39 15.99 -7.34
C ARG A 81 7.79 14.66 -6.94
N ASP A 82 7.38 14.57 -5.68
CA ASP A 82 6.63 13.44 -5.15
C ASP A 82 5.21 13.41 -5.76
N VAL A 83 5.05 12.60 -6.80
CA VAL A 83 3.79 12.48 -7.54
C VAL A 83 2.72 11.87 -6.65
N ALA A 84 3.08 10.89 -5.81
CA ALA A 84 2.15 10.23 -4.91
C ALA A 84 1.51 11.24 -3.94
N THR A 85 2.32 12.07 -3.28
CA THR A 85 1.83 13.11 -2.37
C THR A 85 0.99 14.17 -3.09
N ILE A 86 1.41 14.59 -4.29
CA ILE A 86 0.65 15.58 -5.09
C ILE A 86 -0.74 15.02 -5.45
N VAL A 87 -0.81 13.78 -5.91
CA VAL A 87 -2.05 13.11 -6.29
C VAL A 87 -2.95 12.90 -5.07
N GLU A 88 -2.38 12.41 -3.97
CA GLU A 88 -3.10 12.15 -2.71
C GLU A 88 -3.77 13.44 -2.17
N THR A 89 -3.02 14.53 -2.15
CA THR A 89 -3.44 15.78 -1.48
C THR A 89 -4.06 16.81 -2.41
N GLY A 90 -3.86 16.70 -3.72
CA GLY A 90 -4.18 17.74 -4.69
C GLY A 90 -3.27 18.96 -4.62
N GLN A 91 -2.28 18.97 -3.73
CA GLN A 91 -1.40 20.13 -3.53
C GLN A 91 -0.15 20.00 -4.40
N GLY A 92 0.25 21.11 -5.02
CA GLY A 92 1.46 21.15 -5.83
C GLY A 92 1.27 20.69 -7.27
N TYR A 93 0.04 20.52 -7.78
CA TYR A 93 -0.19 20.36 -9.22
C TYR A 93 0.26 21.59 -10.01
N GLN A 94 0.91 21.37 -11.17
CA GLN A 94 1.31 22.46 -12.06
C GLN A 94 0.12 23.14 -12.74
N PHE A 95 -0.94 22.38 -12.99
CA PHE A 95 -2.20 22.86 -13.51
C PHE A 95 -3.27 22.67 -12.43
N PRO A 96 -3.46 23.67 -11.54
CA PRO A 96 -4.51 23.62 -10.54
C PRO A 96 -5.89 23.54 -11.19
N ASP A 97 -6.89 23.05 -10.45
CA ASP A 97 -8.26 22.88 -10.94
C ASP A 97 -9.01 24.22 -11.05
N GLU A 98 -8.52 25.14 -11.88
CA GLU A 98 -9.11 26.47 -12.07
C GLU A 98 -10.38 26.45 -12.92
N HIS A 99 -10.55 25.41 -13.72
CA HIS A 99 -11.64 25.29 -14.70
C HIS A 99 -12.61 24.13 -14.41
N GLY A 100 -12.44 23.42 -13.29
CA GLY A 100 -13.34 22.35 -12.85
C GLY A 100 -13.17 21.01 -13.59
N TYR A 101 -12.12 20.86 -14.40
CA TYR A 101 -11.77 19.62 -15.10
C TYR A 101 -11.19 18.55 -14.17
N GLY A 102 -10.94 18.88 -12.91
CA GLY A 102 -10.50 17.92 -11.91
C GLY A 102 -9.01 17.58 -11.94
N TYR A 103 -8.20 18.30 -12.72
CA TYR A 103 -6.75 18.08 -12.84
C TYR A 103 -6.02 18.20 -11.49
N GLY A 104 -6.45 19.16 -10.66
CA GLY A 104 -5.88 19.42 -9.34
C GLY A 104 -6.66 18.83 -8.16
N LYS A 105 -7.66 17.98 -8.40
CA LYS A 105 -8.47 17.43 -7.30
C LYS A 105 -7.69 16.33 -6.56
N PRO A 106 -7.75 16.30 -5.22
CA PRO A 106 -7.16 15.22 -4.43
C PRO A 106 -7.78 13.87 -4.82
N ARG A 107 -6.93 12.86 -4.95
CA ARG A 107 -7.27 11.46 -5.18
C ARG A 107 -6.63 10.62 -4.07
N PRO A 108 -7.32 10.42 -2.94
CA PRO A 108 -6.72 9.88 -1.71
C PRO A 108 -6.54 8.35 -1.75
N PHE A 109 -5.77 7.86 -2.73
CA PHE A 109 -5.59 6.44 -3.00
C PHE A 109 -4.84 5.72 -1.88
N MET A 110 -3.88 6.37 -1.21
CA MET A 110 -3.16 5.77 -0.07
C MET A 110 -4.06 5.68 1.16
N ALA A 111 -4.85 6.73 1.45
CA ALA A 111 -5.83 6.68 2.54
C ALA A 111 -6.89 5.58 2.31
N ASN A 112 -7.41 5.48 1.08
CA ASN A 112 -8.39 4.45 0.72
C ASN A 112 -7.80 3.03 0.73
N THR A 113 -6.53 2.89 0.34
CA THR A 113 -5.75 1.65 0.49
C THR A 113 -5.67 1.23 1.96
N ALA A 114 -5.25 2.15 2.84
CA ALA A 114 -5.14 1.89 4.27
C ALA A 114 -6.49 1.51 4.91
N GLU A 115 -7.58 2.12 4.48
CA GLU A 115 -8.92 1.76 4.95
C GLU A 115 -9.36 0.38 4.45
N SER A 116 -9.17 0.09 3.16
CA SER A 116 -9.58 -1.18 2.55
C SER A 116 -8.85 -2.39 3.11
N LEU A 117 -7.60 -2.22 3.54
CA LEU A 117 -6.80 -3.27 4.14
C LEU A 117 -7.29 -3.72 5.53
N LYS A 118 -8.22 -2.98 6.15
CA LYS A 118 -8.81 -3.32 7.46
C LYS A 118 -9.89 -4.40 7.38
N ASP A 119 -10.26 -4.86 6.18
CA ASP A 119 -11.33 -5.84 5.96
C ASP A 119 -10.99 -7.28 6.37
N GLY A 120 -9.77 -7.52 6.89
CA GLY A 120 -9.30 -8.82 7.35
C GLY A 120 -8.50 -9.61 6.32
N ARG A 121 -8.40 -9.17 5.06
CA ARG A 121 -7.58 -9.86 4.03
C ARG A 121 -6.12 -10.01 4.43
N LEU A 122 -5.60 -9.06 5.22
CA LEU A 122 -4.24 -9.13 5.76
C LEU A 122 -4.07 -10.29 6.74
N VAL A 123 -5.07 -10.63 7.55
CA VAL A 123 -5.01 -11.78 8.46
C VAL A 123 -4.86 -13.09 7.67
N GLU A 124 -5.59 -13.20 6.57
CA GLU A 124 -5.48 -14.36 5.67
C GLU A 124 -4.13 -14.43 4.97
N ALA A 125 -3.59 -13.28 4.53
CA ALA A 125 -2.28 -13.20 3.90
C ALA A 125 -1.14 -13.55 4.87
N VAL A 126 -1.19 -13.04 6.10
CA VAL A 126 -0.27 -13.39 7.18
C VAL A 126 -0.35 -14.87 7.50
N SER A 127 -1.56 -15.44 7.56
CA SER A 127 -1.74 -16.87 7.80
C SER A 127 -1.09 -17.72 6.70
N ARG A 128 -1.18 -17.30 5.44
CA ARG A 128 -0.48 -17.95 4.31
C ARG A 128 1.04 -17.86 4.47
N ASP A 129 1.55 -16.71 4.89
CA ASP A 129 3.00 -16.52 5.14
C ASP A 129 3.51 -17.41 6.28
N VAL A 130 2.78 -17.45 7.39
CA VAL A 130 3.12 -18.29 8.56
C VAL A 130 3.06 -19.78 8.21
N ASN A 131 2.02 -20.21 7.49
CA ASN A 131 1.91 -21.58 6.99
C ASN A 131 3.05 -21.96 6.04
N ARG A 132 3.56 -21.02 5.25
CA ARG A 132 4.71 -21.25 4.36
C ARG A 132 6.01 -21.53 5.12
N LEU A 133 6.16 -20.98 6.32
CA LEU A 133 7.26 -21.32 7.23
C LEU A 133 7.06 -22.66 7.96
N GLY A 134 5.96 -23.38 7.70
CA GLY A 134 5.67 -24.69 8.29
C GLY A 134 4.88 -24.63 9.59
N HIS A 135 4.44 -23.44 10.02
CA HIS A 135 3.64 -23.27 11.21
C HIS A 135 2.15 -23.32 10.87
N LYS A 136 1.40 -24.22 11.52
CA LYS A 136 -0.06 -24.29 11.32
C LYS A 136 -0.75 -23.13 12.03
N THR A 137 -1.59 -22.42 11.30
CA THR A 137 -2.52 -21.42 11.83
C THR A 137 -3.87 -22.05 12.14
N ILE A 138 -4.55 -21.52 13.17
CA ILE A 138 -5.92 -21.89 13.52
C ILE A 138 -6.83 -20.84 12.88
N LYS A 139 -7.91 -21.28 12.22
CA LYS A 139 -8.97 -20.39 11.73
C LYS A 139 -9.98 -20.12 12.83
#